data_AF-A0A379X6I1-F1
#
_entry.id   AF-A0A379X6I1-F1
#
_cell.length_a   1.000
_cell.length_b   1.000
_cell.length_c   1.000
_cell.angle_alpha   90.00
_cell.angle_beta   90.00
_cell.angle_gamma   90.00
#
_symmetry.space_group_name_H-M   'P 1'
#
loop_
_entity.id
_entity.type
_entity.pdbx_description
1 polymer ?
#
loop_
_entity_poly.entity_id
_entity_poly.type
_entity_poly.pdbx_seq_one_letter_code
_entity_poly.pdbx_strand_id
1 'polypeptide(L)'
;MNQDTDAGPHVQLLHVPDCPLLGRVRDTLAEALRRTPIQVVRVDEIEGNYPSPSLLIDGIDVITGEPPQQTACCRFDLPTPEQITTALDNATHIRASDPESE
;
A
#
# COMPACT_ATOMS: atom_id res chain seq x y z
N MET A 1 26.73 -1.75 10.66
CA MET A 1 25.78 -1.53 9.56
C MET A 1 24.39 -1.63 10.17
N ASN A 2 23.86 -0.53 10.71
CA ASN A 2 22.59 -0.57 11.43
C ASN A 2 21.50 -0.07 10.48
N GLN A 3 20.62 -0.98 10.10
CA GLN A 3 19.47 -0.73 9.25
C GLN A 3 18.30 -0.21 10.11
N ASP A 4 18.51 0.89 10.83
CA ASP A 4 17.42 1.69 11.41
C ASP A 4 16.88 2.61 10.30
N THR A 5 16.28 2.00 9.28
CA THR A 5 15.56 2.72 8.20
C THR A 5 14.07 2.39 8.19
N ASP A 6 13.58 1.69 9.21
CA ASP A 6 12.23 1.12 9.29
C ASP A 6 11.27 2.01 10.10
N ALA A 7 11.09 3.27 9.70
CA ALA A 7 10.12 4.17 10.34
C ALA A 7 9.09 4.76 9.38
N GLY A 8 8.99 4.19 8.18
CA GLY A 8 8.04 4.64 7.16
C GLY A 8 7.20 3.48 6.63
N PRO A 9 6.13 3.80 5.89
CA PRO A 9 5.13 2.83 5.49
C PRO A 9 5.67 1.73 4.58
N HIS A 10 5.25 0.49 4.87
CA HIS A 10 5.52 -0.68 4.04
C HIS A 10 4.38 -0.87 3.04
N VAL A 11 4.68 -0.79 1.75
CA VAL A 11 3.71 -0.99 0.68
C VAL A 11 3.81 -2.42 0.16
N GLN A 12 2.69 -3.10 -0.02
CA GLN A 12 2.63 -4.43 -0.62
C GLN A 12 1.64 -4.40 -1.79
N LEU A 13 2.10 -4.76 -2.99
CA LEU A 13 1.27 -4.89 -4.18
C LEU A 13 0.90 -6.34 -4.37
N LEU A 14 -0.35 -6.67 -4.08
CA LEU A 14 -0.93 -7.98 -4.32
C LEU A 14 -1.51 -8.01 -5.74
N HIS A 15 -1.03 -8.94 -6.55
CA HIS A 15 -1.52 -9.12 -7.91
C HIS A 15 -1.58 -10.59 -8.32
N VAL A 16 -2.40 -10.89 -9.33
CA VAL A 16 -2.35 -12.19 -10.02
C VAL A 16 -1.23 -12.20 -11.07
N PRO A 17 -0.71 -13.39 -11.43
CA PRO A 17 0.18 -13.52 -12.58
C PRO A 17 -0.47 -12.95 -13.85
N ASP A 18 0.34 -12.29 -14.68
CA ASP A 18 -0.07 -11.67 -15.95
C ASP A 18 -1.08 -10.51 -15.83
N CYS A 19 -1.20 -9.87 -14.66
CA CYS A 19 -2.12 -8.75 -14.49
C CYS A 19 -1.64 -7.47 -15.22
N PRO A 20 -2.34 -6.98 -16.27
CA PRO A 20 -1.92 -5.79 -17.01
C PRO A 20 -2.13 -4.49 -16.21
N LEU A 21 -2.91 -4.55 -15.15
CA LEU A 21 -3.24 -3.40 -14.30
C LEU A 21 -2.12 -3.08 -13.29
N LEU A 22 -1.23 -4.04 -13.00
CA LEU A 22 -0.14 -3.87 -12.05
C LEU A 22 0.75 -2.67 -12.41
N GLY A 23 1.10 -2.53 -13.69
CA GLY A 23 1.91 -1.41 -14.17
C GLY A 23 1.26 -0.05 -13.91
N ARG A 24 -0.07 0.06 -14.08
CA ARG A 24 -0.78 1.30 -13.75
C ARG A 24 -0.76 1.61 -12.27
N VAL A 25 -0.99 0.61 -11.42
CA VAL A 25 -0.98 0.80 -9.96
C VAL A 25 0.40 1.25 -9.48
N ARG A 26 1.47 0.69 -10.05
CA ARG A 26 2.86 1.13 -9.78
C ARG A 26 3.09 2.58 -10.19
N ASP A 27 2.60 2.99 -11.35
CA ASP A 27 2.75 4.36 -11.84
C ASP A 27 1.99 5.36 -10.94
N THR A 28 0.75 5.02 -10.57
CA THR A 28 -0.06 5.82 -9.63
C THR A 28 0.60 5.91 -8.25
N LEU A 29 1.19 4.83 -7.74
CA LEU A 29 1.95 4.83 -6.50
C LEU A 29 3.16 5.78 -6.60
N ALA A 30 3.92 5.70 -7.68
CA ALA A 30 5.07 6.57 -7.90
C ALA A 30 4.64 8.06 -7.99
N GLU A 31 3.52 8.36 -8.66
CA GLU A 31 2.97 9.71 -8.70
C GLU A 31 2.55 10.19 -7.31
N ALA A 32 1.83 9.37 -6.54
CA ALA A 32 1.44 9.70 -5.17
C ALA A 32 2.68 10.02 -4.31
N LEU A 33 3.70 9.15 -4.34
CA LEU A 33 4.96 9.36 -3.62
C LEU A 33 5.72 10.63 -4.03
N ARG A 34 5.54 11.12 -5.26
CA ARG A 34 6.13 12.40 -5.67
C ARG A 34 5.35 13.60 -5.12
N ARG A 35 4.07 13.43 -4.82
CA ARG A 35 3.18 14.48 -4.30
C ARG A 35 3.25 14.62 -2.79
N THR A 36 3.71 13.59 -2.08
CA THR A 36 3.85 13.58 -0.62
C THR A 36 5.33 13.48 -0.21
N PRO A 37 5.74 14.12 0.90
CA PRO A 37 7.09 13.98 1.45
C PRO A 37 7.33 12.62 2.17
N ILE A 38 6.35 11.72 2.17
CA ILE A 38 6.43 10.41 2.85
C ILE A 38 7.35 9.48 2.07
N GLN A 39 8.44 9.06 2.70
CA GLN A 39 9.32 8.04 2.15
C GLN A 39 8.79 6.65 2.52
N VAL A 40 8.28 5.93 1.51
CA VAL A 40 7.97 4.51 1.64
C VAL A 40 9.24 3.74 1.87
N VAL A 41 9.26 2.91 2.92
CA VAL A 41 10.44 2.14 3.31
C VAL A 41 10.67 0.98 2.37
N ARG A 42 9.57 0.36 1.93
CA ARG A 42 9.63 -0.88 1.17
C ARG A 42 8.39 -1.07 0.31
N VAL A 43 8.60 -1.61 -0.89
CA VAL A 43 7.53 -2.04 -1.80
C VAL A 43 7.76 -3.52 -2.10
N ASP A 44 6.90 -4.42 -1.61
CA ASP A 44 6.94 -5.85 -1.96
C ASP A 44 5.83 -6.17 -2.96
N GLU A 45 6.19 -6.85 -4.03
CA GLU A 45 5.24 -7.34 -5.03
C GLU A 45 4.97 -8.81 -4.74
N ILE A 46 3.72 -9.11 -4.37
CA ILE A 46 3.29 -10.43 -3.95
C ILE A 46 2.32 -10.94 -5.01
N GLU A 47 2.78 -11.94 -5.74
CA GLU A 47 1.95 -12.68 -6.66
C GLU A 47 1.11 -13.72 -5.90
N GLY A 48 -0.21 -13.72 -6.10
CA GLY A 48 -1.09 -14.69 -5.45
C GLY A 48 -2.54 -14.64 -5.91
N ASN A 49 -3.35 -15.51 -5.32
CA ASN A 49 -4.78 -15.67 -5.66
C ASN A 49 -5.65 -14.67 -4.87
N TYR A 50 -5.24 -13.41 -4.89
CA TYR A 50 -5.88 -12.28 -4.20
C TYR A 50 -6.83 -11.53 -5.13
N PRO A 51 -7.76 -10.71 -4.59
CA PRO A 51 -8.48 -9.77 -5.43
C PRO A 51 -7.47 -8.82 -6.08
N SER A 52 -7.32 -8.94 -7.40
CA SER A 52 -6.29 -8.20 -8.14
C SER A 52 -6.91 -7.01 -8.89
N PRO A 53 -6.24 -5.85 -8.91
CA PRO A 53 -5.05 -5.47 -8.14
C PRO A 53 -5.41 -4.92 -6.74
N SER A 54 -4.68 -5.34 -5.71
CA SER A 54 -4.79 -4.79 -4.35
C SER A 54 -3.48 -4.13 -3.94
N LEU A 55 -3.56 -2.89 -3.44
CA LEU A 55 -2.41 -2.17 -2.90
C LEU A 55 -2.62 -2.04 -1.39
N LEU A 56 -1.74 -2.67 -0.63
CA LEU A 56 -1.73 -2.58 0.82
C LEU A 56 -0.66 -1.61 1.28
N ILE A 57 -0.99 -0.83 2.29
CA ILE A 57 -0.04 -0.02 3.04
C ILE A 57 -0.14 -0.46 4.48
N ASP A 58 0.96 -1.01 4.99
CA ASP A 58 1.04 -1.60 6.33
C ASP A 58 0.02 -2.73 6.58
N GLY A 59 -0.36 -3.45 5.52
CA GLY A 59 -1.37 -4.50 5.57
C GLY A 59 -2.82 -4.01 5.44
N ILE A 60 -3.04 -2.70 5.26
CA ILE A 60 -4.36 -2.11 5.03
C ILE A 60 -4.56 -1.81 3.54
N ASP A 61 -5.66 -2.28 2.95
CA ASP A 61 -5.99 -2.05 1.55
C ASP A 61 -6.42 -0.60 1.33
N VAL A 62 -5.79 0.07 0.36
CA VAL A 62 -6.00 1.50 0.10
C VAL A 62 -7.39 1.82 -0.43
N ILE A 63 -8.02 0.88 -1.13
CA ILE A 63 -9.35 1.10 -1.72
C ILE A 63 -10.41 1.05 -0.63
N THR A 64 -10.33 0.07 0.26
CA THR A 64 -11.33 -0.17 1.30
C THR A 64 -11.01 0.50 2.64
N GLY A 65 -9.74 0.80 2.90
CA GLY A 65 -9.27 1.21 4.23
C GLY A 65 -9.31 0.07 5.26
N GLU A 66 -9.48 -1.18 4.81
CA GLU A 66 -9.64 -2.38 5.63
C GLU A 66 -8.59 -3.43 5.26
N PRO A 67 -8.32 -4.44 6.10
CA PRO A 67 -7.45 -5.55 5.72
C PRO A 67 -7.97 -6.29 4.47
N PRO A 68 -7.07 -6.81 3.61
CA PRO A 68 -7.47 -7.47 2.37
C PRO A 68 -8.39 -8.66 2.64
N GLN A 69 -9.53 -8.68 1.95
CA GLN A 69 -10.41 -9.83 1.98
C GLN A 69 -9.80 -10.97 1.16
N GLN A 70 -9.84 -12.20 1.68
CA GLN A 70 -9.28 -13.40 1.03
C GLN A 70 -10.12 -13.93 -0.16
N THR A 71 -11.01 -13.12 -0.71
CA THR A 71 -11.86 -13.49 -1.84
C THR A 71 -11.19 -13.09 -3.15
N ALA A 72 -10.86 -14.06 -3.98
CA ALA A 72 -10.32 -13.87 -5.32
C ALA A 72 -11.38 -13.32 -6.28
N CYS A 73 -11.59 -12.00 -6.24
CA CYS A 73 -12.42 -11.27 -7.21
C CYS A 73 -11.57 -10.26 -7.96
N CYS A 74 -11.63 -10.30 -9.30
CA CYS A 74 -11.03 -9.26 -10.13
C CYS A 74 -11.72 -7.92 -9.83
N ARG A 75 -11.00 -6.98 -9.24
CA ARG A 75 -11.48 -5.62 -9.05
C ARG A 75 -10.99 -4.77 -10.21
N PHE A 76 -11.94 -4.08 -10.85
CA PHE A 76 -11.64 -3.09 -11.88
C PHE A 76 -11.48 -1.68 -11.28
N ASP A 77 -11.68 -1.56 -9.97
CA ASP A 77 -11.45 -0.34 -9.22
C ASP A 77 -9.95 -0.22 -8.96
N LEU A 78 -9.32 0.81 -9.54
CA LEU A 78 -7.91 1.10 -9.35
C LEU A 78 -7.76 2.18 -8.27
N PRO A 79 -6.81 2.03 -7.33
CA PRO A 79 -6.60 3.05 -6.32
C PRO A 79 -6.16 4.36 -6.99
N THR A 80 -6.74 5.47 -6.53
CA THR A 80 -6.37 6.81 -7.00
C THR A 80 -5.17 7.35 -6.21
N PRO A 81 -4.39 8.31 -6.77
CA PRO A 81 -3.23 8.85 -6.06
C PRO A 81 -3.61 9.54 -4.75
N GLU A 82 -4.82 10.09 -4.66
CA GLU A 82 -5.34 10.68 -3.42
C GLU A 82 -5.57 9.61 -2.35
N GLN A 83 -6.19 8.48 -2.68
CA GLN A 83 -6.37 7.37 -1.73
C GLN A 83 -5.03 6.83 -1.23
N ILE A 84 -4.05 6.66 -2.13
CA ILE A 84 -2.70 6.23 -1.75
C ILE A 84 -2.07 7.23 -0.77
N THR A 85 -2.20 8.53 -1.05
CA THR A 85 -1.66 9.58 -0.18
C THR A 85 -2.33 9.58 1.19
N THR A 86 -3.65 9.47 1.26
CA THR A 86 -4.39 9.37 2.53
C THR A 86 -4.01 8.12 3.32
N ALA A 87 -3.84 6.98 2.64
CA ALA A 87 -3.43 5.74 3.30
C ALA A 87 -1.98 5.81 3.82
N LEU A 88 -1.07 6.45 3.08
CA LEU A 88 0.30 6.73 3.55
C LEU A 88 0.28 7.63 4.79
N ASP A 89 -0.51 8.70 4.77
CA ASP A 89 -0.65 9.63 5.88
C ASP A 89 -1.20 8.93 7.13
N ASN A 90 -2.27 8.16 6.99
CA ASN A 90 -2.82 7.34 8.07
C ASN A 90 -1.79 6.33 8.61
N ALA A 91 -1.05 5.65 7.73
CA ALA A 91 -0.02 4.69 8.15
C ALA A 91 1.14 5.37 8.90
N THR A 92 1.49 6.61 8.56
CA THR A 92 2.44 7.40 9.34
C THR A 92 1.85 7.89 10.67
N HIS A 93 0.56 8.22 10.68
CA HIS A 93 -0.14 8.70 11.87
C HIS A 93 -0.34 7.59 12.92
N ILE A 94 -0.68 6.37 12.50
CA ILE A 94 -0.82 5.22 13.41
C ILE A 94 0.50 4.99 14.16
N ARG A 95 1.62 4.94 13.44
CA ARG A 95 2.96 4.77 14.03
C ARG A 95 3.37 5.93 14.92
N ALA A 96 2.99 7.16 14.56
CA ALA A 96 3.22 8.34 15.39
C ALA A 96 2.31 8.38 16.62
N SER A 97 1.19 7.65 16.59
CA SER A 97 0.20 7.53 17.67
C SER A 97 0.49 6.37 18.62
N ASP A 98 1.63 5.69 18.48
CA ASP A 98 2.20 4.83 19.51
C ASP A 98 3.15 5.62 20.45
N PRO A 99 2.61 6.47 21.35
CA PRO A 99 3.23 6.61 22.66
C PRO A 99 2.29 6.04 23.73
N GLU A 100 2.63 4.87 24.24
CA GLU A 100 2.10 4.26 25.48
C GLU A 100 0.59 3.95 25.52
N SER A 101 0.25 2.66 25.40
CA SER A 101 -0.92 2.11 26.12
C SER A 101 -0.38 1.27 27.28
N GLU A 102 -0.43 1.87 28.48
CA GLU A 102 -0.06 1.31 29.79
C GLU A 102 -1.07 0.28 30.31
#